data_AF-A0A921ZWC7-F1
#
_entry.id   AF-A0A921ZWC7-F1
#
_cell.length_a   1.000
_cell.length_b   1.000
_cell.length_c   1.000
_cell.angle_alpha   90.00
_cell.angle_beta   90.00
_cell.angle_gamma   90.00
#
_symmetry.space_group_name_H-M   'P 1'
#
loop_
_entity.id
_entity.type
_entity.pdbx_description
1 polymer ?
#
loop_
_entity_poly.entity_id
_entity_poly.type
_entity_poly.pdbx_seq_one_letter_code
_entity_poly.pdbx_strand_id
1 'polypeptide(L)'
;MADDEERLLPMLFFQETTGKRDFRHGEIKPKIETVYQGKSKCIRIRPPPLKYFHTMNEWKAPTLPMELFVTPKDVVRTNPRLGQRTYERPPDLNLAQVRKTRPRLVMTPAVSIDDMEDEELVFSAPNLIYLPNIYNSPD
;
A
#
# COMPACT_ATOMS: atom_id res chain seq x y z
N MET A 1 -36.25 12.09 -33.40
CA MET A 1 -36.41 11.61 -34.77
C MET A 1 -37.73 12.07 -35.37
N ALA A 2 -38.89 11.83 -34.73
CA ALA A 2 -40.15 12.42 -35.20
C ALA A 2 -40.14 13.97 -35.16
N ASP A 3 -39.60 14.54 -34.08
CA ASP A 3 -39.57 16.01 -33.88
C ASP A 3 -38.73 16.78 -34.92
N ASP A 4 -37.72 16.12 -35.52
CA ASP A 4 -36.79 16.75 -36.46
C ASP A 4 -37.44 16.93 -37.84
N GLU A 5 -38.19 15.93 -38.30
CA GLU A 5 -38.94 15.98 -39.56
C GLU A 5 -40.06 17.02 -39.50
N GLU A 6 -40.80 17.06 -38.39
CA GLU A 6 -41.84 18.07 -38.16
C GLU A 6 -41.28 19.50 -38.15
N ARG A 7 -40.00 19.68 -37.78
CA ARG A 7 -39.34 20.98 -37.78
C ARG A 7 -38.95 21.44 -39.19
N LEU A 8 -38.52 20.52 -40.05
CA LEU A 8 -37.94 20.82 -41.37
C LEU A 8 -39.00 21.00 -42.47
N LEU A 9 -40.09 20.26 -42.43
CA LEU A 9 -41.16 20.30 -43.45
C LEU A 9 -41.67 21.72 -43.80
N PRO A 10 -42.00 22.60 -42.84
CA PRO A 10 -42.51 23.94 -43.17
C PRO A 10 -41.47 24.91 -43.73
N MET A 11 -40.18 24.72 -43.39
CA MET A 11 -39.10 25.52 -43.99
C MET A 11 -38.91 25.17 -45.47
N LEU A 12 -39.10 23.90 -45.82
CA LEU A 12 -38.88 23.38 -47.17
C LEU A 12 -40.09 23.62 -48.08
N PHE A 13 -41.32 23.49 -47.57
CA PHE A 13 -42.52 23.48 -48.41
C PHE A 13 -43.43 24.71 -48.24
N PHE A 14 -43.42 25.37 -47.08
CA PHE A 14 -44.38 26.44 -46.76
C PHE A 14 -43.73 27.83 -46.64
N GLN A 15 -42.42 27.96 -46.91
CA GLN A 15 -41.64 29.21 -46.80
C GLN A 15 -41.78 29.92 -45.45
N GLU A 16 -42.12 29.16 -44.41
CA GLU A 16 -42.24 29.73 -43.07
C GLU A 16 -40.85 29.95 -42.49
N THR A 17 -40.62 31.13 -41.94
CA THR A 17 -39.36 31.44 -41.26
C THR A 17 -39.41 30.97 -39.81
N THR A 18 -38.24 30.64 -39.25
CA THR A 18 -38.06 30.30 -37.83
C THR A 18 -38.66 31.35 -36.89
N GLY A 19 -38.70 32.61 -37.33
CA GLY A 19 -39.34 33.73 -36.64
C GLY A 19 -40.80 33.51 -36.26
N LYS A 20 -41.61 32.88 -37.12
CA LYS A 20 -43.05 32.65 -36.86
C LYS A 20 -43.30 31.47 -35.90
N ARG A 21 -42.42 30.48 -35.88
CA ARG A 21 -42.59 29.23 -35.12
C ARG A 21 -41.92 29.26 -33.76
N ASP A 22 -40.66 29.67 -33.71
CA ASP A 22 -39.79 29.54 -32.53
C ASP A 22 -39.89 30.77 -31.60
N PHE A 23 -40.25 31.95 -32.14
CA PHE A 23 -40.32 33.20 -31.39
C PHE A 23 -41.77 33.61 -31.15
N ARG A 24 -42.43 32.91 -30.23
CA ARG A 24 -43.77 33.30 -29.78
C ARG A 24 -43.65 34.29 -28.61
N HIS A 25 -43.75 35.57 -28.95
CA HIS A 25 -43.61 36.65 -27.98
C HIS A 25 -44.78 36.60 -26.97
N GLY A 26 -44.46 36.46 -25.67
CA GLY A 26 -45.46 36.42 -24.61
C GLY A 26 -45.98 35.02 -24.24
N GLU A 27 -45.47 33.94 -24.84
CA GLU A 27 -45.83 32.60 -24.38
C GLU A 27 -45.22 32.28 -23.01
N ILE A 28 -46.10 32.06 -22.04
CA ILE A 28 -45.72 31.55 -20.73
C ILE A 28 -45.45 30.05 -20.88
N LYS A 29 -44.17 29.68 -20.91
CA LYS A 29 -43.80 28.27 -20.90
C LYS A 29 -44.34 27.62 -19.62
N PRO A 30 -44.94 26.42 -19.70
CA PRO A 30 -45.39 25.73 -18.51
C PRO A 30 -44.20 25.48 -17.58
N LYS A 31 -44.42 25.61 -16.27
CA LYS A 31 -43.41 25.35 -15.26
C LYS A 31 -43.00 23.88 -15.34
N ILE A 32 -41.77 23.61 -15.76
CA ILE A 32 -41.21 22.25 -15.76
C ILE A 32 -40.86 21.92 -14.31
N GLU A 33 -41.65 21.06 -13.69
CA GLU A 33 -41.37 20.57 -12.34
C GLU A 33 -40.20 19.60 -12.40
N THR A 34 -39.13 19.90 -11.67
CA THR A 34 -37.99 18.99 -11.54
C THR A 34 -38.38 17.87 -10.59
N VAL A 35 -38.48 16.65 -11.12
CA VAL A 35 -38.67 15.45 -10.29
C VAL A 35 -37.30 14.98 -9.80
N TYR A 36 -37.16 14.78 -8.50
CA TYR A 36 -35.93 14.21 -7.94
C TYR A 36 -35.70 12.80 -8.52
N GLN A 37 -34.65 12.65 -9.31
CA GLN A 37 -34.16 11.34 -9.72
C GLN A 37 -33.16 10.87 -8.67
N GLY A 38 -33.50 9.78 -7.99
CA GLY A 38 -32.59 9.13 -7.06
C GLY A 38 -31.29 8.72 -7.75
N LYS A 39 -30.19 8.69 -6.99
CA LYS A 39 -28.91 8.19 -7.48
C LYS A 39 -29.10 6.77 -8.03
N SER A 40 -28.54 6.48 -9.21
CA SER A 40 -28.60 5.14 -9.79
C SER A 40 -27.99 4.12 -8.83
N LYS A 41 -28.61 2.92 -8.74
CA LYS A 41 -28.07 1.84 -7.91
C LYS A 41 -26.72 1.43 -8.49
N CYS A 42 -25.76 1.15 -7.61
CA CYS A 42 -24.45 0.65 -8.02
C CYS A 42 -24.63 -0.74 -8.65
N ILE A 43 -24.33 -0.88 -9.94
CA ILE A 43 -24.45 -2.16 -10.67
C ILE A 43 -23.45 -3.20 -10.14
N ARG A 44 -22.31 -2.73 -9.63
CA ARG A 44 -21.24 -3.58 -9.10
C ARG A 44 -21.36 -3.71 -7.59
N ILE A 45 -21.23 -4.93 -7.10
CA ILE A 45 -21.07 -5.21 -5.67
C ILE A 45 -19.78 -4.55 -5.23
N ARG A 46 -19.85 -3.65 -4.24
CA ARG A 46 -18.65 -3.04 -3.66
C ARG A 46 -17.94 -4.09 -2.82
N PRO A 47 -16.61 -4.22 -2.93
CA PRO A 47 -15.88 -5.06 -2.01
C PRO A 47 -16.09 -4.56 -0.58
N PRO A 48 -16.07 -5.45 0.43
CA PRO A 48 -16.16 -5.05 1.82
C PRO A 48 -15.03 -4.07 2.16
N PRO A 49 -15.26 -3.11 3.06
CA PRO A 49 -14.22 -2.16 3.47
C PRO A 49 -13.07 -2.92 4.16
N LEU A 50 -11.83 -2.67 3.73
CA LEU A 50 -10.64 -3.22 4.39
C LEU A 50 -10.50 -2.64 5.80
N LYS A 51 -10.61 -3.50 6.82
CA LYS A 51 -10.56 -3.07 8.23
C LYS A 51 -9.15 -2.60 8.63
N TYR A 52 -8.13 -3.20 8.02
CA TYR A 52 -6.73 -3.00 8.36
C TYR A 52 -5.91 -2.46 7.17
N PHE A 53 -6.38 -1.37 6.55
CA PHE A 53 -5.69 -0.74 5.42
C PHE A 53 -4.26 -0.28 5.76
N HIS A 54 -4.04 0.17 7.00
CA HIS A 54 -2.76 0.71 7.45
C HIS A 54 -1.70 -0.38 7.71
N THR A 55 -2.11 -1.62 8.03
CA THR A 55 -1.19 -2.74 8.22
C THR A 55 -1.12 -3.68 7.02
N MET A 56 -1.94 -3.44 6.00
CA MET A 56 -2.08 -4.29 4.81
C MET A 56 -2.23 -5.78 5.16
N ASN A 57 -2.83 -6.07 6.32
CA ASN A 57 -2.86 -7.42 6.88
C ASN A 57 -3.65 -8.41 6.00
N GLU A 58 -4.66 -7.92 5.28
CA GLU A 58 -5.45 -8.72 4.33
C GLU A 58 -4.69 -8.99 3.01
N TRP A 59 -3.64 -8.22 2.71
CA TRP A 59 -2.79 -8.36 1.52
C TRP A 59 -1.53 -9.17 1.78
N LYS A 60 -1.15 -9.35 3.05
CA LYS A 60 -0.30 -10.48 3.45
C LYS A 60 -1.11 -11.71 3.07
N ALA A 61 -0.70 -12.38 1.99
CA ALA A 61 -1.33 -13.57 1.41
C ALA A 61 -1.91 -14.51 2.49
N PRO A 62 -2.95 -15.32 2.18
CA PRO A 62 -3.46 -16.31 3.12
C PRO A 62 -2.27 -17.01 3.72
N THR A 63 -2.13 -16.89 5.05
CA THR A 63 -0.91 -17.14 5.80
C THR A 63 -0.40 -18.52 5.42
N LEU A 64 0.47 -18.59 4.40
CA LEU A 64 0.99 -19.85 3.93
C LEU A 64 1.74 -20.37 5.14
N PRO A 65 1.32 -21.52 5.71
CA PRO A 65 1.94 -21.99 6.93
C PRO A 65 3.44 -22.10 6.66
N MET A 66 4.25 -21.50 7.53
CA MET A 66 5.70 -21.45 7.41
C MET A 66 6.31 -22.85 7.21
N GLU A 67 5.58 -23.88 7.61
CA GLU A 67 5.83 -25.30 7.35
C GLU A 67 6.08 -25.62 5.87
N LEU A 68 5.49 -24.88 4.93
CA LEU A 68 5.70 -25.08 3.49
C LEU A 68 7.07 -24.59 3.00
N PHE A 69 7.70 -23.68 3.74
CA PHE A 69 9.00 -23.11 3.38
C PHE A 69 10.16 -23.76 4.13
N VAL A 70 9.88 -24.71 5.04
CA VAL A 70 10.88 -25.41 5.84
C VAL A 70 10.85 -26.88 5.50
N THR A 71 11.96 -27.42 4.98
CA THR A 71 12.10 -28.87 4.82
C THR A 71 12.17 -29.52 6.21
N PRO A 72 11.27 -30.46 6.55
CA PRO A 72 11.34 -31.17 7.82
C PRO A 72 12.66 -31.94 7.89
N LYS A 73 13.34 -31.84 9.03
CA LYS A 73 14.60 -32.54 9.26
C LYS A 73 14.34 -34.05 9.28
N ASP A 74 15.15 -34.80 8.54
CA ASP A 74 15.05 -36.25 8.51
C ASP A 74 15.26 -36.82 9.93
N VAL A 75 14.31 -37.63 10.41
CA VAL A 75 14.29 -38.17 11.78
C VAL A 75 15.37 -39.26 11.96
N VAL A 76 15.92 -39.75 10.86
CA VAL A 76 16.90 -40.82 10.83
C VAL A 76 18.20 -40.36 11.50
N ARG A 77 18.49 -40.92 12.69
CA ARG A 77 19.75 -40.79 13.46
C ARG A 77 19.94 -39.51 14.28
N THR A 78 18.91 -38.71 14.54
CA THR A 78 19.02 -37.66 15.58
C THR A 78 19.05 -38.30 16.97
N ASN A 79 20.22 -38.32 17.62
CA ASN A 79 20.34 -38.77 19.01
C ASN A 79 19.51 -37.84 19.91
N PRO A 80 18.44 -38.32 20.59
CA PRO A 80 17.55 -37.47 21.37
C PRO A 80 18.24 -36.85 22.61
N ARG A 81 19.42 -37.35 22.98
CA ARG A 81 20.25 -36.77 24.05
C ARG A 81 21.08 -35.57 23.58
N LEU A 82 21.19 -35.36 22.27
CA LEU A 82 21.87 -34.22 21.67
C LEU A 82 20.81 -33.22 21.20
N GLY A 83 20.58 -32.19 22.01
CA GLY A 83 19.67 -31.09 21.66
C GLY A 83 20.13 -30.29 20.44
N GLN A 84 19.27 -29.40 19.96
CA GLN A 84 19.64 -28.44 18.93
C GLN A 84 20.75 -27.53 19.48
N ARG A 85 21.88 -27.46 18.76
CA ARG A 85 22.95 -26.51 19.10
C ARG A 85 22.44 -25.10 18.86
N THR A 86 22.76 -24.18 19.77
CA THR A 86 22.56 -22.76 19.54
C THR A 86 23.29 -22.37 18.26
N TYR A 87 22.63 -21.61 17.39
CA TYR A 87 23.28 -21.07 16.21
C TYR A 87 24.34 -20.07 16.63
N GLU A 88 25.60 -20.42 16.43
CA GLU A 88 26.72 -19.50 16.58
C GLU A 88 26.85 -18.69 15.29
N ARG A 89 26.62 -17.37 15.37
CA ARG A 89 26.84 -16.48 14.23
C ARG A 89 28.32 -16.59 13.84
N PRO A 90 28.65 -16.85 12.57
CA PRO A 90 30.03 -16.89 12.13
C PRO A 90 30.70 -15.53 12.38
N PRO A 91 31.99 -15.51 12.73
CA PRO A 91 32.71 -14.26 12.94
C PRO A 91 32.73 -13.45 11.64
N ASP A 92 32.38 -12.17 11.72
CA ASP A 92 32.41 -11.26 10.58
C ASP A 92 33.86 -10.84 10.31
N LEU A 93 34.44 -11.41 9.25
CA LEU A 93 35.84 -11.17 8.86
C LEU A 93 36.09 -9.72 8.44
N ASN A 94 35.06 -9.00 8.01
CA ASN A 94 35.17 -7.64 7.49
C ASN A 94 34.88 -6.56 8.55
N LEU A 95 34.50 -6.97 9.76
CA LEU A 95 34.10 -6.08 10.84
C LEU A 95 35.17 -5.01 11.13
N ALA A 96 36.45 -5.40 11.13
CA ALA A 96 37.57 -4.48 11.35
C ALA A 96 37.74 -3.43 10.22
N GLN A 97 37.47 -3.81 8.98
CA GLN A 97 37.53 -2.89 7.84
C GLN A 97 36.34 -1.93 7.88
N VAL A 98 35.14 -2.43 8.17
CA VAL A 98 33.91 -1.63 8.27
C VAL A 98 34.00 -0.62 9.42
N ARG A 99 34.54 -1.02 10.59
CA ARG A 99 34.79 -0.09 11.71
C ARG A 99 35.70 1.07 11.33
N LYS A 100 36.65 0.87 10.41
CA LYS A 100 37.55 1.93 9.92
C LYS A 100 36.91 2.85 8.90
N THR A 101 36.06 2.32 8.02
CA THR A 101 35.47 3.09 6.91
C THR A 101 34.17 3.80 7.27
N ARG A 102 33.47 3.35 8.33
CA ARG A 102 32.21 3.97 8.76
C ARG A 102 32.44 5.30 9.49
N PRO A 103 31.49 6.27 9.40
CA PRO A 103 31.50 7.45 10.26
C PRO A 103 31.45 7.06 11.74
N ARG A 104 32.23 7.74 12.58
CA ARG A 104 32.31 7.46 14.02
C ARG A 104 31.03 7.85 14.74
N LEU A 105 30.50 6.95 15.56
CA LEU A 105 29.33 7.21 16.39
C LEU A 105 29.79 7.70 17.77
N VAL A 106 29.45 8.94 18.11
CA VAL A 106 29.79 9.56 19.40
C VAL A 106 28.52 9.69 20.24
N MET A 107 28.55 9.16 21.47
CA MET A 107 27.50 9.35 22.47
C MET A 107 27.90 10.47 23.44
N THR A 108 26.92 11.10 24.09
CA THR A 108 27.16 12.05 25.19
C THR A 108 27.25 11.31 26.53
N PRO A 109 28.25 11.59 27.39
CA PRO A 109 29.39 12.51 27.21
C PRO A 109 30.38 11.97 26.18
N ALA A 110 31.02 12.88 25.43
CA ALA A 110 31.75 12.66 24.16
C ALA A 110 32.71 11.45 24.12
N VAL A 111 32.13 10.25 24.03
CA VAL A 111 32.83 8.97 23.95
C VAL A 111 32.38 8.30 22.65
N SER A 112 33.36 7.89 21.86
CA SER A 112 33.17 7.08 20.67
C SER A 112 32.75 5.67 21.08
N ILE A 113 31.57 5.25 20.63
CA ILE A 113 31.09 3.86 20.82
C ILE A 113 32.02 2.86 20.12
N ASP A 114 32.72 3.30 19.07
CA ASP A 114 33.68 2.50 18.31
C ASP A 114 34.95 2.10 19.09
N ASP A 115 35.31 2.87 20.12
CA ASP A 115 36.53 2.66 20.92
C ASP A 115 36.26 1.86 22.20
N MET A 116 34.99 1.53 22.48
CA MET A 116 34.58 0.74 23.64
C MET A 116 34.70 -0.76 23.34
N GLU A 117 35.16 -1.53 24.33
CA GLU A 117 35.14 -2.99 24.23
C GLU A 117 33.69 -3.50 24.30
N ASP A 118 33.41 -4.61 23.60
CA ASP A 118 32.03 -5.13 23.45
C ASP A 118 31.40 -5.47 24.83
N GLU A 119 32.20 -5.76 25.85
CA GLU A 119 31.76 -6.00 27.24
C GLU A 119 31.30 -4.72 27.95
N GLU A 120 31.97 -3.58 27.70
CA GLU A 120 31.64 -2.28 28.30
C GLU A 120 30.37 -1.68 27.69
N LEU A 121 30.14 -1.92 26.40
CA LEU A 121 28.95 -1.48 25.66
C LEU A 121 27.64 -2.06 26.21
N VAL A 122 27.66 -3.33 26.62
CA VAL A 122 26.49 -4.02 27.20
C VAL A 122 26.15 -3.45 28.58
N PHE A 123 27.14 -3.03 29.35
CA PHE A 123 26.97 -2.44 30.67
C PHE A 123 26.52 -0.97 30.60
N SER A 124 27.10 -0.18 29.69
CA SER A 124 26.81 1.25 29.59
C SER A 124 25.53 1.59 28.83
N ALA A 125 25.05 0.70 27.95
CA ALA A 125 23.91 0.96 27.08
C ALA A 125 22.98 -0.26 26.91
N PRO A 126 22.29 -0.71 27.97
CA PRO A 126 21.41 -1.89 27.91
C PRO A 126 20.23 -1.73 26.94
N ASN A 127 19.90 -0.50 26.53
CA ASN A 127 18.76 -0.19 25.66
C ASN A 127 19.11 -0.08 24.16
N LEU A 128 20.39 -0.22 23.77
CA LEU A 128 20.81 -0.10 22.36
C LEU A 128 20.70 -1.42 21.57
N ILE A 129 20.31 -2.51 22.23
CA ILE A 129 20.19 -3.86 21.64
C ILE A 129 18.88 -4.00 20.86
N TYR A 130 18.50 -3.10 19.95
CA TYR A 130 17.46 -3.39 18.94
C TYR A 130 17.55 -2.42 17.76
N LEU A 131 18.55 -2.60 16.91
CA LEU A 131 18.40 -2.26 15.49
C LEU A 131 18.77 -3.50 14.68
N PRO A 132 17.80 -4.18 14.05
CA PRO A 132 18.13 -5.25 13.10
C PRO A 132 18.93 -4.63 11.95
N ASN A 133 20.11 -5.20 11.69
CA ASN A 133 20.99 -4.83 10.58
C ASN A 133 20.19 -4.78 9.26
N ILE A 134 20.03 -3.58 8.70
CA ILE A 134 19.28 -3.32 7.45
C ILE A 134 20.15 -3.61 6.20
N TYR A 135 21.42 -4.01 6.37
CA TYR A 135 22.30 -4.32 5.25
C TYR A 135 22.37 -5.82 5.00
N ASN A 136 21.43 -6.32 4.20
CA ASN A 136 21.58 -7.51 3.39
C ASN A 136 20.61 -7.39 2.19
N SER A 137 21.01 -6.66 1.15
CA SER A 137 20.47 -6.88 -0.20
C SER A 137 21.60 -7.46 -1.07
N PRO A 138 21.46 -8.70 -1.55
CA PRO A 138 22.33 -9.20 -2.60
C PRO A 138 21.88 -8.63 -3.94
N ASP A 139 22.79 -7.92 -4.62
CA ASP A 139 22.78 -7.75 -6.08
C ASP A 139 23.56 -8.91 -6.72
#